data_AF-A0A8H6VXF0-F1
#
_entry.id   AF-A0A8H6VXF0-F1
#
_cell.length_a   1.000
_cell.length_b   1.000
_cell.length_c   1.000
_cell.angle_alpha   90.00
_cell.angle_beta   90.00
_cell.angle_gamma   90.00
#
_symmetry.space_group_name_H-M   'P 1'
#
loop_
_entity.id
_entity.type
_entity.pdbx_description
1 polymer ?
#
loop_
_entity_poly.entity_id
_entity_poly.type
_entity_poly.pdbx_seq_one_letter_code
_entity_poly.pdbx_strand_id
1 'polypeptide(L)'
;MQLTKVLFLAAWAAIAGAAVLESRQDDDCLVCIQIFPECPVCQDGQVCKRTPQTCTACATATCVPADECVNCTKIFPTCPDGCPTGETCVVTPQTCTTCAFASCVPDSTI
;
A
#
# COMPACT_ATOMS: atom_id res chain seq x y z
N MET A 1 -32.76 -46.44 0.16
CA MET A 1 -32.76 -45.30 1.10
C MET A 1 -31.56 -44.45 0.72
N GLN A 2 -31.60 -43.24 0.15
CA GLN A 2 -32.54 -42.12 0.16
C GLN A 2 -32.54 -41.51 -1.27
N LEU A 3 -33.65 -41.30 -1.98
CA LEU A 3 -34.74 -40.34 -1.83
C LEU A 3 -34.35 -38.85 -1.64
N THR A 4 -34.60 -38.07 -2.71
CA THR A 4 -35.10 -36.68 -2.74
C THR A 4 -34.18 -35.52 -2.28
N LYS A 5 -33.72 -34.71 -3.24
CA LYS A 5 -34.23 -33.36 -3.60
C LYS A 5 -33.15 -32.55 -4.32
N VAL A 6 -33.21 -32.56 -5.65
CA VAL A 6 -32.57 -31.53 -6.48
C VAL A 6 -33.47 -30.28 -6.39
N LEU A 7 -33.22 -29.44 -5.39
CA LEU A 7 -33.85 -28.13 -5.27
C LEU A 7 -32.99 -27.13 -6.05
N PHE A 8 -33.28 -27.03 -7.36
CA PHE A 8 -32.97 -25.85 -8.16
C PHE A 8 -33.68 -24.65 -7.54
N LEU A 9 -32.99 -23.88 -6.70
CA LEU A 9 -33.38 -22.51 -6.40
C LEU A 9 -32.52 -21.59 -7.25
N ALA A 10 -33.08 -21.26 -8.43
CA ALA A 10 -32.64 -20.11 -9.21
C ALA A 10 -32.96 -18.83 -8.40
N ALA A 11 -32.05 -18.43 -7.54
CA ALA A 11 -32.06 -17.10 -6.96
C ALA A 11 -31.43 -16.14 -7.97
N TRP A 12 -32.27 -15.35 -8.62
CA TRP A 12 -31.85 -14.18 -9.37
C TRP A 12 -31.23 -13.18 -8.39
N ALA A 13 -29.91 -13.19 -8.29
CA ALA A 13 -29.14 -12.11 -7.70
C ALA A 13 -28.30 -11.49 -8.82
N ALA A 14 -28.85 -10.45 -9.44
CA ALA A 14 -28.04 -9.48 -10.15
C ALA A 14 -27.17 -8.77 -9.10
N ILE A 15 -25.93 -9.23 -8.93
CA ILE A 15 -24.89 -8.47 -8.23
C ILE A 15 -23.81 -8.23 -9.28
N ALA A 16 -23.66 -6.94 -9.59
CA ALA A 16 -22.66 -6.42 -10.49
C ALA A 16 -21.26 -6.94 -10.11
N GLY A 17 -20.52 -7.36 -11.13
CA GLY A 17 -19.06 -7.34 -11.21
C GLY A 17 -18.29 -7.71 -9.94
N ALA A 18 -18.11 -9.02 -9.71
CA ALA A 18 -16.85 -9.63 -9.26
C ALA A 18 -17.12 -11.13 -9.04
N ALA A 19 -17.24 -11.89 -10.12
CA ALA A 19 -17.15 -13.34 -10.02
C ALA A 19 -15.69 -13.71 -9.73
N VAL A 20 -15.31 -13.74 -8.45
CA VAL A 20 -14.09 -14.43 -8.01
C VAL A 20 -14.44 -15.91 -8.04
N LEU A 21 -14.15 -16.55 -9.18
CA LEU A 21 -14.15 -18.01 -9.30
C LEU A 21 -12.91 -18.52 -8.55
N GLU A 22 -13.11 -18.88 -7.29
CA GLU A 22 -12.10 -19.46 -6.42
C GLU A 22 -11.83 -20.92 -6.84
N SER A 23 -10.86 -21.12 -7.74
CA SER A 23 -10.32 -22.44 -8.04
C SER A 23 -9.03 -22.64 -7.25
N ARG A 24 -9.12 -23.35 -6.13
CA ARG A 24 -7.94 -23.87 -5.42
C ARG A 24 -7.25 -24.92 -6.28
N GLN A 25 -5.95 -24.77 -6.52
CA GLN A 25 -5.07 -25.91 -6.74
C GLN A 25 -3.61 -25.54 -6.51
N ASP A 26 -3.07 -26.14 -5.44
CA ASP A 26 -1.69 -26.56 -5.16
C ASP A 26 -0.55 -25.54 -5.37
N ASP A 27 0.21 -25.27 -4.29
CA ASP A 27 1.32 -24.29 -4.14
C ASP A 27 0.92 -22.80 -3.92
N ASP A 28 -0.13 -22.62 -3.10
CA ASP A 28 -0.46 -21.52 -2.16
C ASP A 28 -0.39 -20.04 -2.61
N CYS A 29 -0.39 -19.75 -3.91
CA CYS A 29 -0.57 -18.39 -4.42
C CYS A 29 -1.86 -18.25 -5.22
N LEU A 30 -2.70 -17.25 -4.86
CA LEU A 30 -3.89 -16.88 -5.62
C LEU A 30 -3.51 -16.54 -7.06
N VAL A 31 -4.15 -17.21 -8.02
CA VAL A 31 -3.99 -16.91 -9.45
C VAL A 31 -5.12 -16.00 -9.87
N CYS A 32 -4.78 -14.74 -10.11
CA CYS A 32 -5.74 -13.71 -10.48
C CYS A 32 -5.78 -13.52 -12.00
N ILE A 33 -6.98 -13.50 -12.57
CA ILE A 33 -7.19 -13.30 -14.02
C ILE A 33 -6.67 -11.92 -14.46
N GLN A 34 -6.76 -10.94 -13.56
CA GLN A 34 -6.29 -9.57 -13.77
C GLN A 34 -4.95 -9.36 -13.06
N ILE A 35 -3.86 -9.63 -13.79
CA ILE A 35 -2.49 -9.41 -13.31
C ILE A 35 -2.16 -7.90 -13.30
N PHE A 36 -2.78 -7.13 -14.20
CA PHE A 36 -2.60 -5.68 -14.33
C PHE A 36 -3.95 -4.96 -14.23
N PRO A 37 -4.39 -4.57 -13.02
CA PRO A 37 -5.66 -3.88 -12.84
C PRO A 37 -5.64 -2.52 -13.52
N GLU A 38 -6.71 -2.18 -14.24
CA GLU A 38 -6.86 -0.88 -14.87
C GLU A 38 -7.08 0.22 -13.82
N CYS A 39 -6.45 1.38 -14.04
CA CYS A 39 -6.64 2.53 -13.18
C CYS A 39 -8.00 3.18 -13.45
N PRO A 40 -8.84 3.40 -12.42
CA PRO A 40 -10.00 4.26 -12.59
C PRO A 40 -9.57 5.71 -12.87
N VAL A 41 -10.49 6.51 -13.43
CA VAL A 41 -10.27 7.94 -13.63
C VAL A 41 -10.22 8.62 -12.25
N CYS A 42 -9.04 9.14 -11.87
CA CYS A 42 -8.83 9.83 -10.60
C CYS A 42 -9.23 11.30 -10.70
N GLN A 43 -9.72 11.87 -9.59
CA GLN A 43 -10.05 13.30 -9.51
C GLN A 43 -8.77 14.15 -9.41
N ASP A 44 -8.91 15.47 -9.58
CA ASP A 44 -7.79 16.40 -9.41
C ASP A 44 -7.15 16.25 -8.03
N GLY A 45 -5.81 16.20 -7.99
CA GLY A 45 -5.05 15.94 -6.76
C GLY A 45 -5.08 14.49 -6.29
N GLN A 46 -5.46 13.53 -7.15
CA GLN A 46 -5.32 12.10 -6.90
C GLN A 46 -4.44 11.43 -7.97
N VAL A 47 -3.71 10.39 -7.57
CA VAL A 47 -2.93 9.54 -8.46
C VAL A 47 -3.42 8.10 -8.38
N CYS A 48 -3.33 7.37 -9.50
CA CYS A 48 -3.61 5.95 -9.48
C CYS A 48 -2.44 5.19 -8.84
N LYS A 49 -2.72 4.52 -7.73
CA LYS A 49 -1.81 3.58 -7.07
C LYS A 49 -2.19 2.16 -7.46
N ARG A 50 -1.23 1.44 -8.05
CA ARG A 50 -1.35 0.00 -8.35
C ARG A 50 -0.65 -0.79 -7.24
N THR A 51 -1.38 -1.69 -6.61
CA THR A 51 -0.85 -2.66 -5.66
C THR A 51 -0.63 -3.98 -6.40
N PRO A 52 0.58 -4.54 -6.39
CA PRO A 52 0.87 -5.81 -7.05
C PRO A 52 0.14 -6.97 -6.37
N GLN A 53 -0.08 -8.05 -7.11
CA GLN A 53 -0.63 -9.29 -6.53
C GLN A 53 0.38 -9.90 -5.54
N THR A 54 -0.15 -10.54 -4.51
CA THR A 54 0.57 -11.40 -3.58
C THR A 54 -0.05 -12.80 -3.61
N CYS A 55 0.59 -13.78 -2.98
CA CYS A 55 0.03 -15.12 -2.88
C CYS A 55 -1.33 -15.19 -2.17
N THR A 56 -1.71 -14.14 -1.43
CA THR A 56 -2.98 -14.08 -0.68
C THR A 56 -3.92 -12.98 -1.17
N ALA A 57 -3.54 -12.17 -2.16
CA ALA A 57 -4.37 -11.09 -2.67
C ALA A 57 -4.09 -10.76 -4.15
N CYS A 58 -5.14 -10.49 -4.91
CA CYS A 58 -4.99 -10.01 -6.29
C CYS A 58 -4.45 -8.59 -6.38
N ALA A 59 -3.85 -8.27 -7.53
CA ALA A 59 -3.44 -6.91 -7.84
C ALA A 59 -4.65 -5.98 -7.86
N THR A 60 -4.52 -4.78 -7.28
CA THR A 60 -5.58 -3.76 -7.24
C THR A 60 -5.09 -2.42 -7.74
N ALA A 61 -5.98 -1.59 -8.27
CA ALA A 61 -5.70 -0.21 -8.65
C ALA A 61 -6.71 0.71 -7.99
N THR A 62 -6.24 1.71 -7.24
CA THR A 62 -7.10 2.66 -6.53
C THR A 62 -6.57 4.07 -6.68
N CYS A 63 -7.48 5.05 -6.71
CA CYS A 63 -7.10 6.45 -6.62
C CYS A 63 -6.76 6.78 -5.17
N VAL A 64 -5.56 7.27 -4.95
CA VAL A 64 -5.10 7.79 -3.66
C VAL A 64 -4.82 9.28 -3.84
N PRO A 65 -4.89 10.10 -2.77
CA PRO A 65 -4.38 11.46 -2.83
C PRO A 65 -3.00 11.46 -3.51
N ALA A 66 -2.82 12.36 -4.47
CA ALA A 66 -1.50 12.72 -4.94
C ALA A 66 -0.80 13.25 -3.71
N ASP A 67 0.04 12.44 -3.09
CA ASP A 67 0.88 12.95 -2.03
C ASP A 67 1.78 13.98 -2.72
N GLU A 68 1.42 15.25 -2.63
CA GLU A 68 2.36 16.34 -2.84
C GLU A 68 3.39 16.17 -1.74
N CYS A 69 4.40 15.33 -2.00
CA CYS A 69 5.45 15.15 -1.03
C CYS A 69 5.97 16.54 -0.68
N VAL A 70 6.10 16.81 0.61
CA VAL A 70 6.54 18.11 1.09
C VAL A 70 7.83 18.48 0.34
N ASN A 71 7.80 19.61 -0.37
CA ASN A 71 8.96 20.06 -1.13
C ASN A 71 9.98 20.66 -0.17
N CYS A 72 10.87 19.79 0.32
CA CYS A 72 11.90 20.17 1.28
C CYS A 72 13.04 20.88 0.56
N THR A 73 13.20 22.17 0.83
CA THR A 73 14.28 22.99 0.26
C THR A 73 15.67 22.57 0.75
N LYS A 74 15.75 21.83 1.87
CA LYS A 74 16.99 21.28 2.43
C LYS A 74 17.03 19.77 2.21
N ILE A 75 17.77 19.35 1.19
CA ILE A 75 17.94 17.94 0.81
C ILE A 75 18.89 17.21 1.78
N PHE A 76 19.83 17.94 2.39
CA PHE A 76 20.81 17.40 3.33
C PHE A 76 20.83 18.26 4.60
N PRO A 77 20.12 17.85 5.67
CA PRO A 77 20.24 18.54 6.94
C PRO A 77 21.62 18.25 7.54
N THR A 78 22.37 19.30 7.82
CA THR A 78 23.65 19.22 8.54
C THR A 78 23.43 19.53 10.01
N CYS A 79 24.05 18.76 10.89
CA CYS A 79 24.12 19.14 12.30
C CYS A 79 24.92 20.44 12.47
N PRO A 80 24.61 21.25 13.49
CA PRO A 80 25.45 22.38 13.87
C PRO A 80 26.87 21.90 14.17
N ASP A 81 27.86 22.78 13.97
CA ASP A 81 29.31 22.49 14.10
C ASP A 81 29.65 21.91 15.49
N GLY A 82 29.59 20.58 15.59
CA GLY A 82 29.82 19.82 16.81
C GLY A 82 28.59 19.71 17.71
N CYS A 83 28.10 18.49 17.91
CA CYS A 83 27.19 18.21 19.01
C CYS A 83 27.95 18.33 20.34
N PRO A 84 27.30 18.77 21.44
CA PRO A 84 27.87 18.78 22.78
C PRO A 84 28.45 17.41 23.16
N THR A 85 29.45 17.40 24.05
CA THR A 85 30.01 16.16 24.58
C THR A 85 28.92 15.29 25.20
N GLY A 86 28.76 14.06 24.69
CA GLY A 86 27.71 13.12 25.13
C GLY A 86 26.43 13.17 24.27
N GLU A 87 26.45 13.90 23.16
CA GLU A 87 25.39 13.89 22.15
C GLU A 87 25.94 13.44 20.79
N THR A 88 25.16 12.62 20.09
CA THR A 88 25.42 12.18 18.73
C THR A 88 24.50 12.90 17.76
N CYS A 89 25.07 13.28 16.60
CA CYS A 89 24.30 13.82 15.50
C CYS A 89 23.45 12.70 14.87
N VAL A 90 22.12 12.83 14.94
CA VAL A 90 21.19 11.92 14.28
C VAL A 90 20.49 12.64 13.16
N VAL A 91 20.60 12.08 11.96
CA VAL A 91 19.90 12.53 10.76
C VAL A 91 18.64 11.70 10.62
N THR A 92 17.48 12.35 10.74
CA THR A 92 16.21 11.71 10.46
C THR A 92 15.93 11.79 8.96
N PRO A 93 15.70 10.66 8.28
CA PRO A 93 15.44 10.65 6.85
C PRO A 93 14.12 11.34 6.52
N GLN A 94 14.05 11.94 5.32
CA GLN A 94 12.81 12.51 4.80
C GLN A 94 11.76 11.42 4.57
N THR A 95 10.51 11.77 4.80
CA THR A 95 9.32 11.03 4.35
C THR A 95 8.52 11.93 3.41
N CYS A 96 7.50 11.39 2.75
CA CYS A 96 6.66 12.20 1.87
C CYS A 96 5.87 13.29 2.64
N THR A 97 5.67 13.13 3.95
CA THR A 97 4.95 14.11 4.80
C THR A 97 5.87 14.93 5.72
N THR A 98 7.16 14.57 5.84
CA THR A 98 8.08 15.19 6.78
C THR A 98 9.46 15.41 6.16
N CYS A 99 9.98 16.64 6.25
CA CYS A 99 11.32 16.94 5.77
C CYS A 99 12.41 16.32 6.64
N ALA A 100 13.53 15.94 6.02
CA ALA A 100 14.71 15.49 6.72
C ALA A 100 15.22 16.60 7.64
N PHE A 101 15.59 16.24 8.86
CA PHE A 101 16.23 17.14 9.82
C PHE A 101 17.35 16.43 10.54
N ALA A 102 18.30 17.21 11.07
CA ALA A 102 19.42 16.72 11.84
C ALA A 102 19.40 17.39 13.19
N SER A 103 19.53 16.59 14.25
CA SER A 103 19.53 17.07 15.63
C SER A 103 20.56 16.30 16.45
N CYS A 104 21.16 16.97 17.40
CA CYS A 104 21.97 16.32 18.42
C CYS A 104 21.03 15.66 19.43
N VAL A 105 21.23 14.37 19.69
CA VAL A 105 20.49 13.60 20.69
C VAL A 105 21.47 13.00 21.70
N PRO A 106 21.08 12.85 22.98
CA PRO A 106 21.94 12.22 23.98
C PRO A 106 22.32 10.80 23.55
N ASP A 107 23.59 10.43 23.75
CA ASP A 107 24.10 9.09 23.43
C ASP A 107 23.33 7.96 24.16
N SER A 108 22.67 8.29 25.28
CA SER A 108 21.81 7.36 26.02
C SER A 108 20.48 7.00 25.32
N THR A 109 20.17 7.62 24.18
CA THR A 109 18.89 7.48 23.46
C THR A 109 19.04 6.72 22.12
N ILE A 110 20.27 6.37 21.74
CA ILE A 110 20.61 5.58 20.54
C ILE A 110 20.99 4.16 20.96
#